data_AF-A0A5K0XC70-F1
#
_entry.id   AF-A0A5K0XC70-F1
#
_cell.length_a   1.000
_cell.length_b   1.000
_cell.length_c   1.000
_cell.angle_alpha   90.00
_cell.angle_beta   90.00
_cell.angle_gamma   90.00
#
_symmetry.space_group_name_H-M   'P 1'
#
loop_
_entity.id
_entity.type
_entity.pdbx_description
1 polymer ?
#
loop_
_entity_poly.entity_id
_entity_poly.type
_entity_poly.pdbx_seq_one_letter_code
_entity_poly.pdbx_strand_id
1 'polypeptide(L)'
;MVSGLLGVEAGQDAIDRGLLYQMKEEKVEPYNITVAEFTNHISILRNCLGGCGIKDEGLIVPLELGSENKTCGNILSADVNSLSYARTAAETLRVIYSTGDEHVPGGFLPKGGNGEIARSYLHHH
;
A
#
# COMPACT_ATOMS: atom_id res chain seq x y z
N MET A 1 -7.68 -0.56 -19.59
CA MET A 1 -7.45 0.90 -19.44
C MET A 1 -7.51 1.24 -17.96
N VAL A 2 -6.38 1.64 -17.36
CA VAL A 2 -6.32 2.06 -15.94
C VAL A 2 -5.49 3.35 -15.77
N SER A 3 -4.74 3.77 -16.80
CA SER A 3 -3.78 4.89 -16.77
C SER A 3 -4.37 6.23 -16.33
N GLY A 4 -5.60 6.57 -16.76
CA GLY A 4 -6.24 7.83 -16.37
C GLY A 4 -6.66 7.89 -14.90
N LEU A 5 -7.00 6.74 -14.30
CA LEU A 5 -7.37 6.67 -12.88
C LEU A 5 -6.13 6.69 -11.97
N LEU A 6 -5.02 6.07 -12.40
CA LEU A 6 -3.79 5.98 -11.62
C LEU A 6 -3.25 7.34 -11.18
N GLY A 7 -3.30 8.36 -12.05
CA GLY A 7 -2.82 9.70 -11.71
C GLY A 7 -3.66 10.37 -10.61
N VAL A 8 -4.97 10.16 -10.62
CA VAL A 8 -5.88 10.72 -9.60
C VAL A 8 -5.68 10.02 -8.26
N GLU A 9 -5.58 8.69 -8.28
CA GLU A 9 -5.34 7.87 -7.08
C GLU A 9 -3.98 8.20 -6.45
N ALA A 10 -2.92 8.37 -7.25
CA ALA A 10 -1.62 8.79 -6.74
C ALA A 10 -1.65 10.19 -6.11
N GLY A 11 -2.45 11.11 -6.68
CA GLY A 11 -2.64 12.44 -6.11
C GLY A 11 -3.37 12.42 -4.76
N GLN A 12 -4.38 11.55 -4.61
CA GLN A 12 -5.09 11.36 -3.34
C GLN A 12 -4.17 10.74 -2.27
N ASP A 13 -3.43 9.69 -2.62
CA ASP A 13 -2.45 9.04 -1.72
C ASP A 13 -1.43 10.06 -1.18
N ALA A 14 -0.93 10.95 -2.04
CA ALA A 14 0.02 11.99 -1.64
C ALA A 14 -0.57 12.99 -0.61
N ILE A 15 -1.85 13.36 -0.78
CA ILE A 15 -2.54 14.27 0.15
C ILE A 15 -2.69 13.60 1.52
N ASP A 16 -3.22 12.37 1.53
CA ASP A 16 -3.45 11.62 2.77
C ASP A 16 -2.14 11.36 3.51
N ARG A 17 -1.09 10.90 2.81
CA ARG A 17 0.24 10.71 3.39
C ARG A 17 0.86 12.02 3.88
N GLY A 18 0.58 13.13 3.21
CA GLY A 18 1.02 14.46 3.65
C GLY A 18 0.39 14.87 4.99
N LEU A 19 -0.91 14.65 5.15
CA LEU A 19 -1.63 14.89 6.41
C LEU A 19 -1.14 13.95 7.52
N LEU A 20 -1.01 12.65 7.24
CA LEU A 20 -0.48 11.69 8.20
C LEU A 20 0.96 12.02 8.62
N TYR A 21 1.78 12.52 7.69
CA TYR A 21 3.14 12.95 8.00
C TYR A 21 3.18 14.16 8.95
N GLN A 22 2.22 15.09 8.85
CA GLN A 22 2.11 16.20 9.80
C GLN A 22 1.79 15.71 11.22
N MET A 23 0.99 14.65 11.32
CA MET A 23 0.58 14.04 12.59
C MET A 23 1.49 12.89 13.03
N LYS A 24 2.63 12.67 12.38
CA LYS A 24 3.42 11.43 12.50
C LYS A 24 3.84 11.06 13.93
N GLU A 25 3.98 12.04 14.81
CA GLU A 25 4.39 11.88 16.22
C GLU A 25 3.18 11.76 17.18
N GLU A 26 1.97 12.05 16.70
CA GLU A 26 0.74 11.92 17.49
C GLU A 26 0.46 10.45 17.78
N LYS A 27 -0.12 10.17 18.95
CA LYS A 27 -0.52 8.83 19.37
C LYS A 27 -1.88 8.46 18.78
N VAL A 28 -2.02 7.22 18.31
CA VAL A 28 -3.26 6.69 17.75
C VAL A 28 -4.07 6.01 18.83
N GLU A 29 -4.95 6.73 19.52
CA GLU A 29 -5.81 6.15 20.56
C GLU A 29 -6.71 5.02 20.03
N PRO A 30 -6.94 3.93 20.80
CA PRO A 30 -6.44 3.64 22.15
C PRO A 30 -5.04 2.98 22.18
N TYR A 31 -4.34 2.95 21.05
CA TYR A 31 -3.06 2.28 20.89
C TYR A 31 -1.92 3.20 21.30
N ASN A 32 -0.99 2.71 22.13
CA ASN A 32 0.17 3.48 22.57
C ASN A 32 1.29 3.56 21.50
N ILE A 33 0.92 3.70 20.23
CA ILE A 33 1.84 3.82 19.09
C ILE A 33 1.57 5.12 18.32
N THR A 34 2.58 5.64 17.64
CA THR A 34 2.47 6.87 16.86
C THR A 34 1.81 6.63 15.50
N VAL A 35 1.33 7.68 14.85
CA VAL A 35 0.82 7.60 13.46
C VAL A 35 1.89 7.04 12.51
N ALA A 36 3.16 7.39 12.69
CA ALA A 36 4.27 6.82 11.91
C ALA A 36 4.40 5.30 12.10
N GLU A 37 4.40 4.84 13.35
CA GLU A 37 4.49 3.42 13.69
C GLU A 37 3.28 2.64 13.14
N PHE A 38 2.08 3.19 13.34
CA PHE A 38 0.84 2.58 12.85
C PHE A 38 0.86 2.43 11.32
N THR A 39 1.26 3.49 10.61
CA THR A 39 1.36 3.47 9.14
C THR A 39 2.39 2.44 8.68
N ASN A 40 3.54 2.37 9.36
CA ASN A 40 4.56 1.37 9.06
C ASN A 40 4.07 -0.07 9.26
N HIS A 41 3.26 -0.34 10.29
CA HIS A 41 2.63 -1.64 10.48
C HIS A 41 1.67 -2.00 9.33
N ILE A 42 0.91 -1.04 8.81
CA ILE A 42 0.06 -1.25 7.62
C ILE A 42 0.93 -1.58 6.40
N SER A 43 2.02 -0.85 6.18
CA SER A 43 2.92 -1.09 5.05
C SER A 43 3.56 -2.49 5.13
N ILE A 44 4.00 -2.92 6.32
CA ILE A 44 4.49 -4.28 6.57
C ILE A 44 3.42 -5.31 6.22
N LEU A 45 2.18 -5.12 6.70
CA LEU A 45 1.08 -6.03 6.40
C LEU A 45 0.82 -6.13 4.89
N ARG A 46 0.83 -5.00 4.16
CA ARG A 46 0.70 -4.97 2.69
C ARG A 46 1.81 -5.76 2.01
N ASN A 47 3.05 -5.63 2.49
CA ASN A 47 4.18 -6.37 1.95
C ASN A 47 4.01 -7.88 2.17
N CYS A 48 3.62 -8.29 3.39
CA CYS A 48 3.36 -9.69 3.70
C CYS A 48 2.24 -10.29 2.83
N LEU A 49 1.12 -9.60 2.69
CA LEU A 49 -0.03 -10.06 1.90
C LEU A 49 0.28 -10.05 0.39
N GLY A 50 1.04 -9.07 -0.08
CA GLY A 50 1.45 -9.00 -1.48
C GLY A 50 2.49 -10.05 -1.87
N GLY A 51 3.13 -10.72 -0.90
CA GLY A 51 4.11 -11.77 -1.12
C GLY A 51 5.52 -11.20 -1.31
N CYS A 52 6.06 -11.27 -2.52
CA CYS A 52 7.47 -10.93 -2.78
C CYS A 52 7.69 -9.44 -3.09
N GLY A 53 8.76 -8.87 -2.55
CA GLY A 53 9.20 -7.50 -2.83
C GLY A 53 8.48 -6.43 -2.01
N ILE A 54 8.88 -5.18 -2.21
CA ILE A 54 8.31 -4.02 -1.53
C ILE A 54 7.05 -3.57 -2.30
N LYS A 55 5.92 -3.55 -1.60
CA LYS A 55 4.61 -3.10 -2.09
C LYS A 55 4.21 -1.76 -1.49
N ASP A 56 4.80 -1.41 -0.36
CA ASP A 56 4.59 -0.19 0.38
C ASP A 56 5.71 0.05 1.39
N GLU A 57 5.89 1.31 1.75
CA GLU A 57 6.78 1.75 2.82
C GLU A 57 6.03 2.72 3.73
N GLY A 58 6.44 2.83 4.99
CA GLY A 58 5.83 3.76 5.95
C GLY A 58 6.11 5.24 5.62
N LEU A 59 5.64 6.16 6.46
CA LEU A 59 5.82 7.61 6.28
C LEU A 59 7.27 8.09 6.44
N ILE A 60 8.09 7.28 7.12
CA ILE A 60 9.51 7.53 7.35
C ILE A 60 10.28 6.30 6.93
N VAL A 61 11.32 6.49 6.12
CA VAL A 61 12.23 5.44 5.66
C VAL A 61 13.67 5.82 6.00
N PRO A 62 14.59 4.85 6.11
CA PRO A 62 16.03 5.12 6.15
C PRO A 62 16.45 6.01 4.96
N LEU A 63 17.46 6.86 5.15
CA LEU A 63 17.89 7.81 4.12
C LEU A 63 18.27 7.11 2.82
N GLU A 64 18.80 5.89 2.92
CA GLU A 64 19.24 5.04 1.80
C GLU A 64 18.08 4.45 0.98
N LEU A 65 16.85 4.47 1.52
CA LEU A 65 15.63 4.07 0.85
C LEU A 65 14.78 5.28 0.45
N GLY A 66 15.15 6.46 0.95
CA GLY A 66 14.52 7.72 0.62
C GLY A 66 14.67 8.10 -0.84
N SER A 67 13.68 8.83 -1.37
CA SER A 67 13.76 9.40 -2.72
C SER A 67 15.07 10.17 -2.91
N GLU A 68 15.81 9.81 -3.96
CA GLU A 68 17.13 10.34 -4.32
C GLU A 68 18.21 10.23 -3.22
N ASN A 69 18.03 9.39 -2.19
CA ASN A 69 18.86 9.34 -0.99
C ASN A 69 18.97 10.68 -0.24
N LYS A 70 17.95 11.54 -0.33
CA LYS A 70 17.96 12.91 0.20
C LYS A 70 16.94 13.19 1.28
N THR A 71 15.97 12.31 1.48
CA THR A 71 14.86 12.53 2.43
C THR A 71 14.51 11.24 3.17
N CYS A 72 14.29 11.34 4.47
CA CYS A 72 13.69 10.24 5.23
C CYS A 72 12.16 10.26 5.16
N GLY A 73 11.54 11.35 4.70
CA GLY A 73 10.09 11.46 4.56
C GLY A 73 9.59 10.82 3.27
N ASN A 74 8.59 9.95 3.40
CA ASN A 74 8.05 9.14 2.31
C ASN A 74 6.56 9.45 2.06
N ILE A 75 6.30 10.73 1.78
CA ILE A 75 4.96 11.25 1.47
C ILE A 75 4.51 10.80 0.08
N LEU A 76 5.43 10.81 -0.90
CA LEU A 76 5.24 10.15 -2.18
C LEU A 76 5.95 8.81 -2.14
N SER A 77 5.20 7.71 -1.98
CA SER A 77 5.79 6.38 -1.90
C SER A 77 6.41 5.99 -3.22
N ALA A 78 7.73 6.01 -3.28
CA ALA A 78 8.50 5.67 -4.47
C ALA A 78 9.85 5.07 -4.06
N ASP A 79 10.46 4.32 -4.96
CA ASP A 79 11.81 3.80 -4.75
C ASP A 79 12.86 4.93 -4.80
N VAL A 80 14.14 4.56 -4.62
CA VAL A 80 15.27 5.49 -4.68
C VAL A 80 15.38 6.27 -6.00
N ASN A 81 14.77 5.78 -7.08
CA ASN A 81 14.72 6.42 -8.39
C ASN A 81 13.43 7.25 -8.59
N SER A 82 12.64 7.42 -7.53
CA SER A 82 11.33 8.09 -7.55
C SER A 82 10.31 7.39 -8.46
N LEU A 83 10.43 6.07 -8.63
CA LEU A 83 9.45 5.24 -9.34
C LEU A 83 8.47 4.60 -8.36
N SER A 84 7.18 4.62 -8.71
CA SER A 84 6.15 3.95 -7.92
C SER A 84 6.35 2.44 -7.91
N TYR A 85 6.13 1.79 -6.76
CA TYR A 85 6.16 0.33 -6.66
C TYR A 85 5.05 -0.31 -7.51
N ALA A 86 5.47 -1.04 -8.55
CA ALA A 86 4.55 -1.78 -9.40
C ALA A 86 3.90 -2.93 -8.62
N ARG A 87 2.62 -3.16 -8.89
CA ARG A 87 1.84 -4.27 -8.34
C ARG A 87 1.12 -4.99 -9.48
N THR A 88 1.15 -6.31 -9.46
CA THR A 88 0.29 -7.10 -10.35
C THR A 88 -1.13 -7.13 -9.83
N ALA A 89 -2.11 -7.47 -10.68
CA ALA A 89 -3.49 -7.60 -10.25
C ALA A 89 -3.66 -8.66 -9.13
N ALA A 90 -2.93 -9.78 -9.21
CA ALA A 90 -2.91 -10.79 -8.15
C ALA A 90 -2.43 -10.21 -6.82
N GLU A 91 -1.30 -9.50 -6.81
CA GLU A 91 -0.75 -8.89 -5.59
C GLU A 91 -1.71 -7.88 -4.97
N THR A 92 -2.38 -7.08 -5.81
CA THR A 92 -3.44 -6.17 -5.33
C THR A 92 -4.62 -6.92 -4.73
N LEU A 93 -5.09 -8.01 -5.37
CA LEU A 93 -6.21 -8.82 -4.87
C LEU A 93 -5.86 -9.50 -3.54
N ARG A 94 -4.67 -10.07 -3.39
CA ARG A 94 -4.20 -10.65 -2.12
C ARG A 94 -4.28 -9.68 -0.95
N VAL A 95 -3.88 -8.42 -1.19
CA VAL A 95 -3.93 -7.35 -0.18
C VAL A 95 -5.38 -6.94 0.11
N ILE A 96 -6.19 -6.69 -0.92
CA ILE A 96 -7.59 -6.27 -0.77
C ILE A 96 -8.45 -7.35 -0.09
N TYR A 97 -8.22 -8.62 -0.40
CA TYR A 97 -8.88 -9.73 0.26
C TYR A 97 -8.33 -9.99 1.67
N SER A 98 -7.15 -9.46 1.99
CA SER A 98 -6.49 -9.62 3.29
C SER A 98 -6.23 -11.08 3.66
N THR A 99 -6.16 -11.96 2.66
CA THR A 99 -5.92 -13.40 2.80
C THR A 99 -4.50 -13.80 2.40
N GLY A 100 -3.81 -12.96 1.61
CA GLY A 100 -2.54 -13.33 0.99
C GLY A 100 -2.72 -14.23 -0.24
N ASP A 101 -3.95 -14.53 -0.65
CA ASP A 101 -4.29 -15.37 -1.80
C ASP A 101 -5.36 -14.70 -2.67
N GLU A 102 -5.05 -14.46 -3.94
CA GLU A 102 -5.92 -13.82 -4.93
C GLU A 102 -7.12 -14.68 -5.32
N HIS A 103 -7.13 -15.96 -4.95
CA HIS A 103 -8.22 -16.91 -5.19
C HIS A 103 -9.18 -17.03 -4.01
N VAL A 104 -8.81 -16.48 -2.84
CA VAL A 104 -9.63 -16.55 -1.62
C VAL A 104 -10.15 -15.14 -1.28
N PRO A 105 -11.44 -14.85 -1.56
CA PRO A 105 -12.02 -13.56 -1.23
C PRO A 105 -12.16 -13.36 0.29
N GLY A 106 -12.15 -12.11 0.72
CA GLY A 106 -12.13 -11.76 2.15
C GLY A 106 -12.01 -10.25 2.37
N GLY A 107 -11.67 -9.85 3.60
CA GLY A 107 -11.26 -8.48 3.92
C GLY A 107 -12.22 -7.42 3.40
N PHE A 108 -11.71 -6.50 2.58
CA PHE A 108 -12.49 -5.39 2.01
C PHE A 108 -13.50 -5.83 0.96
N LEU A 109 -13.30 -6.99 0.33
CA LEU A 109 -14.20 -7.58 -0.67
C LEU A 109 -14.55 -9.03 -0.30
N PRO A 110 -15.40 -9.25 0.73
CA PRO A 110 -15.71 -10.60 1.22
C PRO A 110 -16.32 -11.55 0.20
N LYS A 111 -16.92 -11.01 -0.88
CA LYS A 111 -17.53 -11.77 -1.98
C LYS A 111 -16.67 -11.78 -3.24
N GLY A 112 -15.46 -11.23 -3.18
CA GLY A 112 -14.58 -11.04 -4.33
C GLY A 112 -14.91 -9.80 -5.16
N GLY A 113 -13.95 -9.40 -6.00
CA GLY A 113 -14.16 -8.36 -7.00
C GLY A 113 -15.00 -8.86 -8.18
N ASN A 114 -15.88 -8.00 -8.70
CA ASN A 114 -16.76 -8.34 -9.83
C ASN A 114 -16.17 -7.99 -11.22
N GLY A 115 -14.92 -7.54 -11.26
CA GLY A 115 -14.20 -7.29 -12.51
C GLY A 115 -13.72 -8.59 -13.16
N GLU A 116 -13.51 -8.57 -14.47
CA GLU A 116 -13.10 -9.75 -15.23
C GLU A 116 -11.83 -10.42 -14.68
N ILE A 117 -10.82 -9.61 -14.35
CA ILE A 117 -9.55 -10.09 -13.77
C ILE A 117 -9.78 -10.74 -12.40
N ALA A 118 -10.61 -10.15 -11.54
CA ALA A 118 -10.85 -10.72 -10.21
C ALA A 118 -11.62 -12.05 -10.32
N ARG A 119 -12.64 -12.10 -11.19
CA ARG A 119 -13.42 -13.32 -11.45
C ARG A 119 -12.59 -14.43 -12.07
N SER A 120 -11.61 -14.12 -12.92
CA SER A 120 -10.73 -15.16 -13.47
C SER A 120 -9.94 -15.90 -12.40
N TYR A 121 -9.56 -15.25 -11.30
CA TYR A 121 -8.91 -15.94 -10.17
C TYR A 121 -9.89 -16.78 -9.32
N LEU A 122 -11.19 -16.45 -9.30
CA LEU A 122 -12.17 -17.16 -8.47
C LEU A 122 -12.78 -18.41 -9.13
N HIS A 123 -12.75 -18.47 -10.47
CA HIS A 123 -13.46 -19.49 -11.24
C HIS A 123 -12.58 -20.52 -11.95
N HIS A 124 -11.24 -20.38 -11.90
CA HIS A 124 -10.29 -21.25 -12.61
C HIS A 124 -9.50 -22.21 -11.69
N HIS A 125 -10.18 -22.84 -10.73
CA HIS A 125 -9.65 -23.96 -9.95
C HIS A 125 -10.26 -25.30 -10.37
#